data_AF-A0A497AY01-F1
#
_entry.id   AF-A0A497AY01-F1
#
_cell.length_a   1.000
_cell.length_b   1.000
_cell.length_c   1.000
_cell.angle_alpha   90.00
_cell.angle_beta   90.00
_cell.angle_gamma   90.00
#
_symmetry.space_group_name_H-M   'P 1'
#
loop_
_entity.id
_entity.type
_entity.pdbx_description
1 polymer ?
#
loop_
_entity_poly.entity_id
_entity_poly.type
_entity_poly.pdbx_seq_one_letter_code
_entity_poly.pdbx_strand_id
1 'polypeptide(L)'
;MNVLSLKRMVALWSCKRCGECCRHLVGRKFGMALLPEEKQRLEVLAQRRGVNLDLAPLTWNGYAVTLYQFTKPVCPFLDKHGRCSIYRWRPLACRMYPLHPYGVSDCVALTQLQRRGFMVQFPPQLKQAAVKYMQLVVPRIKGCVKRYNLNHGWEKPYPFTFKSTYGPVR
;
A
#
# COMPACT_ATOMS: atom_id res chain seq x y z
N MET A 1 26.86 -19.30 -32.78
CA MET A 1 25.62 -18.63 -32.32
C MET A 1 25.96 -17.84 -31.06
N ASN A 2 26.11 -16.52 -31.19
CA ASN A 2 26.55 -15.64 -30.08
C ASN A 2 25.36 -15.33 -29.17
N VAL A 3 25.32 -15.95 -27.99
CA VAL A 3 24.41 -15.54 -26.91
C VAL A 3 25.03 -14.31 -26.26
N LEU A 4 24.77 -13.14 -26.83
CA LEU A 4 25.07 -11.87 -26.18
C LEU A 4 24.27 -11.83 -24.88
N SER A 5 24.97 -12.04 -23.76
CA SER A 5 24.49 -11.77 -22.41
C SER A 5 24.07 -10.30 -22.36
N LEU A 6 22.77 -10.05 -22.56
CA LEU A 6 22.17 -8.74 -22.39
C LEU A 6 22.33 -8.36 -20.92
N LYS A 7 23.40 -7.62 -20.60
CA LYS A 7 23.57 -6.92 -19.33
C LYS A 7 22.31 -6.08 -19.11
N ARG A 8 21.38 -6.56 -18.29
CA ARG A 8 20.20 -5.78 -17.91
C ARG A 8 20.69 -4.53 -17.20
N MET A 9 20.45 -3.38 -17.79
CA MET A 9 20.75 -2.11 -17.16
C MET A 9 19.98 -2.00 -15.84
N VAL A 10 20.67 -1.56 -14.79
CA VAL A 10 20.07 -1.38 -13.47
C VAL A 10 19.54 0.05 -13.37
N ALA A 11 18.31 0.21 -12.91
CA ALA A 11 17.72 1.52 -12.63
C ALA A 11 17.34 1.64 -11.15
N LEU A 12 17.75 2.74 -10.53
CA LEU A 12 17.29 3.07 -9.18
C LEU A 12 15.89 3.67 -9.25
N TRP A 13 14.94 3.06 -8.55
CA TRP A 13 13.57 3.56 -8.49
C TRP A 13 13.47 4.82 -7.63
N SER A 14 12.69 5.80 -8.09
CA SER A 14 12.33 6.99 -7.31
C SER A 14 10.84 7.33 -7.49
N CYS A 15 10.17 7.65 -6.38
CA CYS A 15 8.79 8.11 -6.41
C CYS A 15 8.71 9.50 -7.08
N LYS A 16 7.94 9.61 -8.16
CA LYS A 16 7.69 10.89 -8.85
C LYS A 16 6.66 11.79 -8.17
N ARG A 17 6.04 11.32 -7.07
CA ARG A 17 4.96 12.02 -6.33
C ARG A 17 3.78 12.44 -7.22
N CYS A 18 3.49 11.65 -8.26
CA CYS A 18 2.41 11.91 -9.22
C CYS A 18 0.99 11.70 -8.68
N GLY A 19 0.85 11.20 -7.44
CA GLY A 19 -0.45 10.95 -6.80
C GLY A 19 -1.23 9.75 -7.34
N GLU A 20 -0.71 9.00 -8.30
CA GLU A 20 -1.47 7.88 -8.89
C GLU A 20 -1.81 6.78 -7.88
N CYS A 21 -0.89 6.50 -6.96
CA CYS A 21 -1.16 5.57 -5.87
C CYS A 21 -2.25 6.04 -4.90
N CYS A 22 -2.62 7.32 -4.93
CA CYS A 22 -3.69 7.88 -4.13
C CYS A 22 -5.07 7.76 -4.78
N ARG A 23 -5.19 7.29 -6.04
CA ARG A 23 -6.47 7.21 -6.76
C ARG A 23 -7.16 5.85 -6.65
N HIS A 24 -6.49 4.85 -6.08
CA HIS A 24 -6.93 3.46 -6.09
C HIS A 24 -6.79 2.78 -4.71
N LEU A 25 -7.06 3.49 -3.62
CA LEU A 25 -6.86 3.02 -2.23
C LEU A 25 -7.68 1.78 -1.84
N VAL A 26 -8.75 1.48 -2.57
CA VAL A 26 -9.55 0.27 -2.39
C VAL A 26 -9.16 -0.75 -3.47
N GLY A 27 -8.55 -1.85 -3.04
CA GLY A 27 -8.22 -2.96 -3.93
C GLY A 27 -9.42 -3.88 -4.17
N ARG A 28 -9.26 -4.87 -5.07
CA ARG A 28 -10.30 -5.89 -5.34
C ARG A 28 -10.62 -6.80 -4.14
N LYS A 29 -9.75 -6.88 -3.12
CA LYS A 29 -9.90 -7.79 -1.97
C LYS A 29 -10.11 -7.07 -0.64
N PHE A 30 -9.40 -5.95 -0.41
CA PHE A 30 -9.60 -5.04 0.72
C PHE A 30 -8.82 -3.73 0.46
N GLY A 31 -9.14 -2.68 1.21
CA GLY A 31 -8.46 -1.38 1.11
C GLY A 31 -7.07 -1.37 1.73
N MET A 32 -6.37 -0.25 1.58
CA MET A 32 -5.05 -0.07 2.19
C MET A 32 -5.10 -0.24 3.72
N ALA A 33 -4.36 -1.22 4.25
CA ALA A 33 -4.32 -1.48 5.68
C ALA A 33 -3.60 -0.37 6.46
N LEU A 34 -4.21 0.02 7.58
CA LEU A 34 -3.75 1.06 8.49
C LEU A 34 -3.66 0.49 9.90
N LEU A 35 -2.56 0.79 10.59
CA LEU A 35 -2.45 0.51 12.03
C LEU A 35 -3.33 1.47 12.84
N PRO A 36 -3.77 1.09 14.06
CA PRO A 36 -4.58 1.96 14.92
C PRO A 36 -3.97 3.35 15.16
N GLU A 37 -2.66 3.43 15.37
CA GLU A 37 -1.94 4.69 15.59
C GLU A 37 -1.89 5.53 14.31
N GLU A 38 -1.85 4.88 13.15
CA GLU A 38 -1.91 5.56 11.86
C GLU A 38 -3.30 6.12 11.60
N LYS A 39 -4.35 5.37 11.94
CA LYS A 39 -5.75 5.82 11.87
C LYS A 39 -5.94 7.09 12.70
N GLN A 40 -5.53 7.09 13.96
CA GLN A 40 -5.59 8.27 14.84
C GLN A 40 -4.84 9.47 14.25
N ARG A 41 -3.60 9.25 13.78
CA ARG A 41 -2.81 10.34 13.16
C ARG A 41 -3.49 10.91 11.91
N LEU A 42 -4.09 10.06 11.08
CA LEU A 42 -4.80 10.50 9.89
C LEU A 42 -6.06 11.28 10.26
N GLU A 43 -6.79 10.90 11.31
CA GLU A 43 -7.95 11.64 11.82
C GLU A 43 -7.56 13.06 12.26
N VAL A 44 -6.47 13.20 13.02
CA VAL A 44 -5.93 14.52 13.41
C VAL A 44 -5.52 15.34 12.19
N LEU A 45 -4.86 14.72 11.20
CA LEU A 45 -4.49 15.40 9.96
C LEU A 45 -5.72 15.82 9.13
N ALA A 46 -6.77 15.01 9.13
CA ALA A 46 -8.01 15.27 8.42
C ALA A 46 -8.74 16.46 9.02
N GLN A 47 -8.91 16.46 10.35
CA GLN A 47 -9.51 17.55 11.12
C GLN A 47 -8.76 18.86 10.89
N ARG A 48 -7.43 18.86 11.00
CA ARG A 48 -6.60 20.07 10.79
C ARG A 48 -6.68 20.65 9.38
N ARG A 49 -7.06 19.83 8.39
CA ARG A 49 -7.10 20.22 6.97
C ARG A 49 -8.51 20.39 6.43
N GLY A 50 -9.53 20.19 7.26
CA GLY A 50 -10.93 20.23 6.83
C GLY A 50 -11.25 19.21 5.73
N VAL A 51 -10.58 18.05 5.70
CA VAL A 51 -10.86 17.00 4.72
C VAL A 51 -11.69 15.89 5.35
N ASN A 52 -12.64 15.35 4.60
CA ASN A 52 -13.46 14.23 5.04
C ASN A 52 -12.67 12.92 4.91
N LEU A 53 -12.28 12.35 6.05
CA LEU A 53 -11.62 11.05 6.14
C LEU A 53 -12.61 9.99 6.59
N ASP A 54 -12.81 8.99 5.73
CA ASP A 54 -13.69 7.86 6.01
C ASP A 54 -12.87 6.56 6.06
N LEU A 55 -12.91 5.91 7.21
CA LEU A 55 -12.14 4.71 7.54
C LEU A 55 -13.06 3.66 8.15
N ALA A 56 -12.94 2.43 7.66
CA ALA A 56 -13.63 1.27 8.22
C ALA A 56 -12.64 0.35 8.96
N PRO A 57 -13.11 -0.50 9.88
CA PRO A 57 -12.34 -1.65 10.33
C PRO A 57 -11.87 -2.50 9.15
N LEU A 58 -10.77 -3.23 9.32
CA LEU A 58 -10.26 -4.20 8.35
C LEU A 58 -10.16 -5.60 8.95
N THR A 59 -9.62 -5.73 10.16
CA THR A 59 -9.45 -7.02 10.84
C THR A 59 -9.93 -6.96 12.29
N TRP A 60 -10.46 -8.08 12.77
CA TRP A 60 -10.85 -8.28 14.16
C TRP A 60 -10.29 -9.60 14.69
N ASN A 61 -9.76 -9.61 15.91
CA ASN A 61 -9.02 -10.75 16.47
C ASN A 61 -9.77 -11.58 17.52
N GLY A 62 -11.07 -11.35 17.73
CA GLY A 62 -11.80 -11.95 18.87
C GLY A 62 -12.17 -10.93 19.95
N TYR A 63 -11.42 -9.83 20.05
CA TYR A 63 -11.53 -8.88 21.16
C TYR A 63 -11.59 -7.43 20.67
N ALA A 64 -10.78 -7.07 19.66
CA ALA A 64 -10.68 -5.70 19.15
C ALA A 64 -10.41 -5.65 17.65
N VAL A 65 -10.70 -4.49 17.05
CA VAL A 65 -10.25 -4.16 15.69
C VAL A 65 -8.74 -3.96 15.69
N THR A 66 -8.02 -4.68 14.84
CA THR A 66 -6.55 -4.66 14.80
C THR A 66 -5.96 -3.88 13.63
N LEU A 67 -6.75 -3.65 12.58
CA LEU A 67 -6.39 -2.83 11.43
C LEU A 67 -7.62 -2.08 10.93
N TYR A 68 -7.36 -0.97 10.23
CA TYR A 68 -8.36 -0.16 9.55
C TYR A 68 -8.05 -0.08 8.05
N GLN A 69 -9.00 0.43 7.26
CA GLN A 69 -8.85 0.63 5.82
C GLN A 69 -9.60 1.88 5.37
N PHE A 70 -9.14 2.48 4.27
CA PHE A 70 -9.93 3.49 3.56
C PHE A 70 -11.18 2.87 2.94
N THR A 71 -12.29 3.58 2.99
CA THR A 71 -13.55 3.17 2.36
C THR A 71 -13.69 3.70 0.94
N LYS A 72 -13.02 4.82 0.63
CA LYS A 72 -13.08 5.50 -0.67
C LYS A 72 -11.87 5.16 -1.53
N PRO A 73 -12.04 5.04 -2.86
CA PRO A 73 -10.94 4.76 -3.78
C PRO A 73 -9.92 5.90 -3.84
N VAL A 74 -10.37 7.15 -3.75
CA VAL A 74 -9.50 8.32 -3.82
C VAL A 74 -9.11 8.76 -2.40
N CYS A 75 -7.81 8.97 -2.19
CA CYS A 75 -7.28 9.48 -0.94
C CYS A 75 -7.81 10.89 -0.65
N PRO A 76 -8.38 11.16 0.54
CA PRO A 76 -8.85 12.49 0.89
C PRO A 76 -7.71 13.52 1.02
N PHE A 77 -6.46 13.06 1.07
CA PHE A 77 -5.28 13.93 1.11
C PHE A 77 -4.64 14.18 -0.27
N LEU A 78 -5.27 13.74 -1.37
CA LEU A 78 -4.84 14.11 -2.71
C LEU A 78 -5.23 15.58 -2.97
N ASP A 79 -4.22 16.44 -3.20
CA ASP A 79 -4.47 17.86 -3.45
C ASP A 79 -5.03 18.12 -4.86
N LYS A 80 -5.47 19.36 -5.10
CA LYS A 80 -5.97 19.82 -6.40
C LYS A 80 -4.96 19.72 -7.55
N HIS A 81 -3.67 19.60 -7.25
CA HIS A 81 -2.60 19.42 -8.23
C HIS A 81 -2.27 17.93 -8.45
N GLY A 82 -3.05 17.01 -7.87
CA GLY A 82 -2.84 15.58 -7.97
C GLY A 82 -1.65 15.08 -7.17
N ARG A 83 -1.25 15.75 -6.08
CA ARG A 83 -0.12 15.34 -5.22
C ARG A 83 -0.60 14.97 -3.82
N CYS A 84 0.11 14.03 -3.18
CA CYS A 84 -0.19 13.66 -1.79
C CYS A 84 0.21 14.80 -0.84
N SER A 85 -0.78 15.51 -0.29
CA SER A 85 -0.57 16.65 0.60
C SER A 85 0.01 16.24 1.96
N ILE A 86 -0.06 14.95 2.35
CA ILE A 86 0.52 14.40 3.58
C ILE A 86 1.78 13.55 3.31
N TYR A 87 2.52 13.80 2.21
CA TYR A 87 3.61 12.92 1.78
C TYR A 87 4.61 12.51 2.89
N ARG A 88 4.94 13.43 3.79
CA ARG A 88 5.83 13.18 4.95
C ARG A 88 5.18 12.29 6.04
N TRP A 89 3.87 12.39 6.22
CA TRP A 89 3.09 11.67 7.23
C TRP A 89 2.35 10.44 6.68
N ARG A 90 2.69 10.01 5.45
CA ARG A 90 2.08 8.84 4.81
C ARG A 90 2.07 7.61 5.73
N PRO A 91 1.00 6.79 5.69
CA PRO A 91 0.96 5.49 6.36
C PRO A 91 2.05 4.53 5.86
N LEU A 92 2.29 3.46 6.60
CA LEU A 92 3.30 2.45 6.35
C LEU A 92 3.06 1.76 5.00
N ALA A 93 1.80 1.41 4.70
CA ALA A 93 1.39 0.87 3.41
C ALA A 93 1.70 1.81 2.24
N CYS A 94 1.56 3.13 2.42
CA CYS A 94 1.96 4.13 1.43
C CYS A 94 3.49 4.29 1.31
N ARG A 95 4.24 4.13 2.41
CA ARG A 95 5.70 4.31 2.44
C ARG A 95 6.45 3.18 1.75
N MET A 96 5.90 1.96 1.81
CA MET A 96 6.46 0.81 1.12
C MET A 96 6.03 0.70 -0.35
N TYR A 97 5.13 1.56 -0.84
CA TYR A 97 4.71 1.52 -2.24
C TYR A 97 5.90 1.80 -3.17
N PRO A 98 6.13 0.97 -4.22
CA PRO A 98 5.21 0.02 -4.82
C PRO A 98 5.39 -1.45 -4.38
N LEU A 99 6.23 -1.74 -3.38
CA LEU A 99 6.46 -3.10 -2.87
C LEU A 99 5.26 -3.71 -2.13
N HIS A 100 4.09 -3.08 -2.17
CA HIS A 100 2.93 -3.52 -1.42
C HIS A 100 2.40 -4.86 -1.97
N PRO A 101 2.27 -5.90 -1.12
CA PRO A 101 1.87 -7.22 -1.57
C PRO A 101 0.41 -7.29 -2.05
N TYR A 102 -0.41 -6.29 -1.69
CA TYR A 102 -1.85 -6.30 -1.92
C TYR A 102 -2.33 -5.35 -3.02
N GLY A 103 -1.41 -4.86 -3.88
CA GLY A 103 -1.77 -4.30 -5.18
C GLY A 103 -2.81 -3.19 -5.16
N VAL A 104 -2.56 -2.12 -4.39
CA VAL A 104 -3.44 -0.94 -4.36
C VAL A 104 -3.41 -0.21 -5.71
N SER A 105 -2.34 -0.33 -6.51
CA SER A 105 -2.27 0.15 -7.90
C SER A 105 -0.91 -0.17 -8.54
N ASP A 106 -0.85 -0.13 -9.86
CA ASP A 106 0.40 -0.15 -10.61
C ASP A 106 1.13 1.20 -10.52
N CYS A 107 2.44 1.15 -10.27
CA CYS A 107 3.24 2.38 -10.20
C CYS A 107 3.73 2.77 -11.58
N VAL A 108 3.21 3.88 -12.13
CA VAL A 108 3.59 4.40 -13.47
C VAL A 108 5.11 4.42 -13.68
N ALA A 109 5.87 4.94 -12.72
CA ALA A 109 7.33 5.00 -12.81
C ALA A 109 7.99 3.61 -12.82
N LEU A 110 7.48 2.67 -12.03
CA LEU A 110 7.98 1.30 -12.02
C LEU A 110 7.63 0.58 -13.33
N THR A 111 6.38 0.70 -13.79
CA THR A 111 5.90 0.14 -15.05
C THR A 111 6.73 0.64 -16.24
N GLN A 112 7.06 1.94 -16.28
CA GLN A 112 7.91 2.50 -17.33
C GLN A 112 9.32 1.90 -17.33
N LEU A 113 9.95 1.74 -16.15
CA LEU A 113 11.27 1.12 -16.04
C LEU A 113 11.24 -0.35 -16.46
N GLN A 114 10.23 -1.11 -16.03
CA GLN A 114 10.07 -2.52 -16.36
C GLN A 114 9.80 -2.73 -17.86
N ARG A 115 8.94 -1.91 -18.49
CA ARG A 115 8.68 -1.96 -19.94
C ARG A 115 9.93 -1.70 -20.78
N ARG A 116 10.87 -0.92 -20.26
CA ARG A 116 12.17 -0.66 -20.90
C ARG A 116 13.24 -1.72 -20.61
N GLY A 117 12.88 -2.80 -19.88
CA GLY A 117 13.78 -3.92 -19.61
C GLY A 117 14.80 -3.66 -18.49
N PHE A 118 14.65 -2.60 -17.68
CA PHE A 118 15.55 -2.32 -16.57
C PHE A 118 15.35 -3.32 -15.42
N MET A 119 16.46 -3.71 -14.79
CA MET A 119 16.43 -4.32 -13.46
C MET A 119 16.28 -3.21 -12.43
N VAL A 120 15.15 -3.20 -11.71
CA VAL A 120 14.84 -2.10 -10.80
C VAL A 120 15.35 -2.38 -9.39
N GLN A 121 16.16 -1.47 -8.86
CA GLN A 121 16.56 -1.46 -7.46
C GLN A 121 15.72 -0.45 -6.66
N PHE A 122 15.23 -0.87 -5.50
CA PHE A 122 14.46 -0.01 -4.61
C PHE A 122 15.34 0.60 -3.51
N PRO A 123 15.07 1.87 -3.12
CA PRO A 123 15.85 2.54 -2.08
C PRO A 123 15.68 1.88 -0.70
N PRO A 124 16.68 1.95 0.19
CA PRO A 124 16.67 1.26 1.48
C PRO A 124 15.47 1.61 2.36
N GLN A 125 15.05 2.87 2.39
CA GLN A 125 13.93 3.34 3.22
C GLN A 125 12.61 2.67 2.80
N LEU A 126 12.46 2.36 1.52
CA LEU A 126 11.29 1.68 0.97
C LEU A 126 11.31 0.19 1.37
N LYS A 127 12.47 -0.47 1.26
CA LYS A 127 12.64 -1.85 1.74
C LYS A 127 12.38 -1.97 3.25
N GLN A 128 12.89 -1.03 4.05
CA GLN A 128 12.63 -0.98 5.49
C GLN A 128 11.14 -0.80 5.81
N ALA A 129 10.43 0.05 5.07
CA ALA A 129 8.98 0.18 5.22
C ALA A 129 8.26 -1.14 4.89
N ALA A 130 8.71 -1.86 3.85
CA ALA A 130 8.15 -3.16 3.51
C ALA A 130 8.38 -4.21 4.60
N VAL A 131 9.61 -4.29 5.16
CA VAL A 131 9.93 -5.19 6.29
C VAL A 131 9.04 -4.88 7.50
N LYS A 132 8.91 -3.60 7.88
CA LYS A 132 8.03 -3.18 8.97
C LYS A 132 6.58 -3.55 8.71
N TYR A 133 6.11 -3.42 7.48
CA TYR A 133 4.75 -3.83 7.11
C TYR A 133 4.56 -5.35 7.23
N MET A 134 5.53 -6.13 6.79
CA MET A 134 5.51 -7.59 6.94
C MET A 134 5.50 -8.02 8.41
N GLN A 135 6.16 -7.27 9.29
CA GLN A 135 6.21 -7.56 10.73
C GLN A 135 4.94 -7.11 11.47
N LEU A 136 4.37 -5.96 11.10
CA LEU A 136 3.26 -5.37 11.85
C LEU A 136 1.90 -5.73 11.25
N VAL A 137 1.74 -5.65 9.93
CA VAL A 137 0.42 -5.74 9.31
C VAL A 137 0.06 -7.17 8.92
N VAL A 138 1.00 -7.91 8.32
CA VAL A 138 0.73 -9.26 7.81
C VAL A 138 0.28 -10.25 8.89
N PRO A 139 0.87 -10.29 10.10
CA PRO A 139 0.39 -11.18 11.16
C PRO A 139 -1.03 -10.86 11.61
N ARG A 140 -1.40 -9.57 11.65
CA ARG A 140 -2.75 -9.12 12.00
C ARG A 140 -3.79 -9.52 10.95
N ILE A 141 -3.40 -9.55 9.67
CA ILE A 141 -4.24 -10.07 8.58
C ILE A 141 -4.37 -11.59 8.68
N LYS A 142 -3.26 -12.31 8.86
CA LYS A 142 -3.25 -13.79 8.88
C LYS A 142 -3.94 -14.38 10.12
N GLY A 143 -3.80 -13.73 11.27
CA GLY A 143 -4.34 -14.17 12.55
C GLY A 143 -5.70 -13.55 12.91
N CYS A 144 -6.37 -12.86 11.98
CA CYS A 144 -7.70 -12.32 12.27
C CYS A 144 -8.75 -13.43 12.35
N VAL A 145 -9.78 -13.21 13.18
CA VAL A 145 -10.97 -14.08 13.29
C VAL A 145 -12.03 -13.65 12.30
N LYS A 146 -12.15 -12.35 12.06
CA LYS A 146 -13.04 -11.76 11.05
C LYS A 146 -12.29 -10.69 10.26
N ARG A 147 -12.68 -10.54 9.01
CA ARG A 147 -12.20 -9.49 8.11
C ARG A 147 -13.37 -8.68 7.60
N TYR A 148 -13.22 -7.37 7.55
CA TYR A 148 -14.28 -6.48 7.08
C TYR A 148 -14.16 -6.25 5.58
N ASN A 149 -15.23 -6.58 4.86
CA ASN A 149 -15.46 -6.30 3.46
C ASN A 149 -16.32 -5.04 3.36
N LEU A 150 -15.92 -4.06 2.54
CA LEU A 150 -16.65 -2.79 2.41
C LEU A 150 -18.09 -2.97 1.88
N ASN A 151 -18.37 -4.06 1.17
CA ASN A 151 -19.70 -4.31 0.60
C ASN A 151 -20.56 -5.24 1.47
N HIS A 152 -19.94 -6.17 2.21
CA HIS A 152 -20.64 -7.26 2.90
C HIS A 152 -20.48 -7.23 4.42
N GLY A 153 -19.65 -6.33 4.96
CA GLY A 153 -19.35 -6.26 6.39
C GLY A 153 -18.39 -7.36 6.86
N TRP A 154 -18.61 -7.89 8.07
CA TRP A 154 -17.70 -8.86 8.68
C TRP A 154 -17.85 -10.27 8.09
N GLU A 155 -16.76 -10.79 7.53
CA GLU A 155 -16.69 -12.11 6.92
C GLU A 155 -15.62 -13.00 7.60
N LYS A 156 -15.73 -14.33 7.44
CA LYS A 156 -14.67 -15.26 7.82
C LYS A 156 -13.42 -15.01 6.95
N PRO A 157 -12.21 -15.05 7.51
CA PRO A 157 -10.99 -14.92 6.74
C PRO A 157 -10.82 -16.14 5.83
N TYR A 158 -10.56 -15.91 4.54
CA TYR A 158 -10.14 -16.97 3.62
C TYR A 158 -8.60 -16.95 3.45
N PRO A 159 -7.99 -18.10 3.11
CA PRO A 159 -6.54 -18.21 2.93
C PRO A 159 -6.02 -17.18 1.93
N PHE A 160 -5.05 -16.39 2.36
CA PHE A 160 -4.47 -15.34 1.53
C PHE A 160 -3.27 -15.90 0.76
N THR A 161 -3.49 -16.31 -0.49
CA THR A 161 -2.38 -16.65 -1.39
C THR A 161 -1.75 -15.37 -1.93
N PHE A 162 -0.48 -15.17 -1.61
CA PHE A 162 0.30 -14.02 -2.03
C PHE A 162 0.96 -14.29 -3.38
N LYS A 163 0.64 -13.48 -4.39
CA LYS A 163 1.46 -13.36 -5.60
C LYS A 163 1.98 -11.93 -5.61
N SER A 164 3.27 -11.75 -5.30
CA SER A 164 3.92 -10.45 -5.51
C SER A 164 3.78 -10.07 -6.97
N THR A 165 3.09 -8.97 -7.28
CA THR A 165 3.02 -8.43 -8.65
C THR A 165 4.40 -8.06 -9.19
N TYR A 166 5.38 -7.87 -8.31
CA TYR A 166 6.70 -7.32 -8.65
C TYR A 166 7.87 -8.30 -8.39
N GLY A 167 7.56 -9.58 -8.17
CA GLY A 167 8.57 -10.61 -7.87
C GLY A 167 9.07 -10.59 -6.42
N PRO A 168 9.94 -11.54 -6.04
CA PRO A 168 10.48 -11.61 -4.69
C PRO A 168 11.39 -10.41 -4.40
N VAL A 169 11.27 -9.85 -3.20
CA VAL A 169 12.30 -8.97 -2.63
C VAL A 169 13.49 -9.88 -2.29
N ARG A 170 14.42 -10.03 -3.23
CA ARG A 170 15.72 -10.66 -2.96
C ARG A 170 16.66 -9.64 -2.30
#